data_AF-A0A2E2MXN5-F1
#
_entry.id   AF-A0A2E2MXN5-F1
#
_cell.length_a   1.000
_cell.length_b   1.000
_cell.length_c   1.000
_cell.angle_alpha   90.00
_cell.angle_beta   90.00
_cell.angle_gamma   90.00
#
_symmetry.space_group_name_H-M   'P 1'
#
loop_
_entity.id
_entity.type
_entity.pdbx_description
1 polymer ?
#
loop_
_entity_poly.entity_id
_entity_poly.type
_entity_poly.pdbx_seq_one_letter_code
_entity_poly.pdbx_strand_id
1 'polypeptide(L)'
;MRALLLVFGLFITPLALGKYLPRYDPEAYCQADTDSPSLYNLCIEDEQGYYNDLRQGWNDVPDDIKSYCIEDSRDGIGLPSYSMLELCVSDEVEAANNVSTFSFD
;
A
#
# COMPACT_ATOMS: atom_id res chain seq x y z
N MET A 1 -37.05 -45.67 16.73
CA MET A 1 -36.91 -44.40 15.98
C MET A 1 -35.46 -43.96 16.09
N ARG A 2 -34.66 -44.13 15.03
CA ARG A 2 -33.25 -43.70 14.98
C ARG A 2 -33.24 -42.26 14.48
N ALA A 3 -32.91 -41.30 15.34
CA ALA A 3 -32.76 -39.91 14.95
C ALA A 3 -31.44 -39.74 14.18
N LEU A 4 -31.54 -39.45 12.88
CA LEU A 4 -30.43 -38.97 12.06
C LEU A 4 -30.20 -37.50 12.39
N LEU A 5 -29.10 -37.20 13.08
CA LEU A 5 -28.63 -35.82 13.29
C LEU A 5 -27.88 -35.38 12.04
N LEU A 6 -28.52 -34.56 11.21
CA LEU A 6 -27.89 -33.81 10.12
C LEU A 6 -27.10 -32.65 10.73
N VAL A 7 -25.78 -32.79 10.79
CA VAL A 7 -24.87 -31.70 11.14
C VAL A 7 -24.72 -30.82 9.90
N PHE A 8 -25.47 -29.73 9.87
CA PHE A 8 -25.33 -28.69 8.85
C PHE A 8 -24.07 -27.86 9.20
N GLY A 9 -22.93 -28.27 8.64
CA GLY A 9 -21.67 -27.56 8.80
C GLY A 9 -21.74 -26.20 8.11
N LEU A 10 -21.92 -25.14 8.90
CA LEU A 10 -21.83 -23.76 8.45
C LEU A 10 -20.36 -23.46 8.10
N PHE A 11 -19.99 -23.60 6.83
CA PHE A 11 -18.68 -23.16 6.34
C PHE A 11 -18.62 -21.63 6.43
N ILE A 12 -17.98 -21.13 7.48
CA ILE A 12 -17.60 -19.72 7.57
C ILE A 12 -16.38 -19.57 6.67
N THR A 13 -16.59 -19.18 5.41
CA THR A 13 -15.47 -18.71 4.58
C THR A 13 -14.99 -17.38 5.15
N PRO A 14 -13.72 -17.25 5.54
CA PRO A 14 -13.18 -15.97 5.95
C PRO A 14 -13.31 -15.02 4.75
N LEU A 15 -14.06 -13.94 4.93
CA LEU A 15 -13.98 -12.78 4.04
C LEU A 15 -12.55 -12.25 4.18
N ALA A 16 -11.73 -12.45 3.15
CA ALA A 16 -10.49 -11.72 2.99
C ALA A 16 -10.87 -10.24 2.85
N LEU A 17 -10.86 -9.51 3.96
CA LEU A 17 -10.95 -8.07 3.96
C LEU A 17 -9.60 -7.58 3.42
N GLY A 18 -9.53 -7.37 2.11
CA GLY A 18 -8.37 -6.74 1.48
C GLY A 18 -8.03 -5.47 2.23
N LYS A 19 -6.74 -5.26 2.51
CA LYS A 19 -6.28 -4.11 3.30
C LYS A 19 -6.74 -2.83 2.62
N TYR A 20 -7.33 -1.89 3.36
CA TYR A 20 -7.75 -0.61 2.80
C TYR A 20 -6.52 0.29 2.54
N LEU A 21 -6.61 1.14 1.52
CA LEU A 21 -5.59 2.17 1.27
C LEU A 21 -5.50 3.08 2.51
N PRO A 22 -4.31 3.25 3.11
CA PRO A 22 -4.16 4.07 4.30
C PRO A 22 -4.40 5.55 3.97
N ARG A 23 -4.73 6.32 5.01
CA ARG A 23 -4.88 7.77 4.91
C ARG A 23 -3.64 8.43 5.50
N TYR A 24 -2.81 8.98 4.63
CA TYR A 24 -1.65 9.79 5.03
C TYR A 24 -2.00 11.27 5.10
N ASP A 25 -1.03 12.07 5.58
CA ASP A 25 -1.10 13.51 5.72
C ASP A 25 -0.07 14.15 4.76
N PRO A 26 -0.44 14.37 3.47
CA PRO A 26 0.45 14.94 2.47
C PRO A 26 0.94 16.34 2.86
N GLU A 27 0.10 17.14 3.51
CA GLU A 27 0.48 18.48 3.96
C GLU A 27 1.61 18.41 5.00
N ALA A 28 1.52 17.52 5.98
CA ALA A 28 2.60 17.32 6.95
C ALA A 28 3.88 16.80 6.28
N TYR A 29 3.75 15.84 5.35
CA TYR A 29 4.89 15.32 4.59
C TYR A 29 5.59 16.43 3.79
N CYS A 30 4.85 17.17 2.97
CA CYS A 30 5.41 18.22 2.13
C CYS A 30 5.99 19.40 2.94
N GLN A 31 5.41 19.71 4.11
CA GLN A 31 5.99 20.71 5.03
C GLN A 31 7.32 20.25 5.61
N ALA A 32 7.49 18.95 5.87
CA ALA A 32 8.72 18.40 6.40
C ALA A 32 9.82 18.28 5.32
N ASP A 33 9.43 18.12 4.06
CA ASP A 33 10.35 17.95 2.94
C ASP A 33 10.99 19.26 2.47
N THR A 34 10.26 20.38 2.50
CA THR A 34 10.74 21.63 1.91
C THR A 34 10.16 22.91 2.52
N ASP A 35 11.01 23.94 2.67
CA ASP A 35 10.61 25.31 3.05
C ASP A 35 10.24 26.17 1.82
N SER A 36 10.45 25.66 0.60
CA SER A 36 10.20 26.42 -0.63
C SER A 36 8.71 26.37 -1.00
N PRO A 37 8.00 27.51 -1.11
CA PRO A 37 6.59 27.50 -1.46
C PRO A 37 6.28 26.85 -2.81
N SER A 38 7.18 27.01 -3.79
CA SER A 38 6.99 26.39 -5.11
C SER A 38 7.18 24.87 -5.07
N LEU A 39 8.13 24.38 -4.27
CA LEU A 39 8.35 22.94 -4.12
C LEU A 39 7.27 22.31 -3.24
N TYR A 40 6.77 23.03 -2.23
CA TYR A 40 5.62 22.58 -1.44
C TYR A 40 4.38 22.37 -2.33
N ASN A 41 4.06 23.34 -3.18
CA ASN A 41 2.92 23.20 -4.10
C ASN A 41 3.10 22.02 -5.06
N LEU A 42 4.32 21.85 -5.61
CA LEU A 42 4.64 20.71 -6.46
C LEU A 42 4.48 19.39 -5.70
N CYS A 43 5.00 19.29 -4.47
CA CYS A 43 4.86 18.11 -3.63
C CYS A 43 3.39 17.74 -3.38
N ILE A 44 2.52 18.73 -3.11
CA ILE A 44 1.09 18.48 -2.93
C ILE A 44 0.43 17.98 -4.23
N GLU A 45 0.79 18.56 -5.38
CA GLU A 45 0.29 18.12 -6.68
C GLU A 45 0.72 16.67 -6.98
N ASP A 46 1.98 16.33 -6.71
CA ASP A 46 2.54 15.01 -6.91
C ASP A 46 1.89 13.97 -5.97
N GLU A 47 1.81 14.25 -4.66
CA GLU A 47 1.16 13.38 -3.67
C GLU A 47 -0.31 13.12 -4.02
N GLN A 48 -1.01 14.12 -4.55
CA GLN A 48 -2.38 13.96 -5.04
C GLN A 48 -2.43 13.04 -6.28
N GLY A 49 -1.44 13.12 -7.17
CA GLY A 49 -1.26 12.20 -8.29
C GLY A 49 -1.10 10.76 -7.82
N TYR A 50 -0.10 10.50 -6.97
CA TYR A 50 0.18 9.18 -6.41
C TYR A 50 -1.02 8.58 -5.66
N TYR A 51 -1.72 9.38 -4.86
CA TYR A 51 -2.95 8.92 -4.21
C TYR A 51 -4.02 8.48 -5.21
N ASN A 52 -4.20 9.23 -6.30
CA ASN A 52 -5.21 8.91 -7.30
C ASN A 52 -4.90 7.59 -8.02
N ASP A 53 -3.63 7.39 -8.38
CA ASP A 53 -3.16 6.17 -9.05
C ASP A 53 -3.28 4.96 -8.11
N LEU A 54 -2.80 5.09 -6.88
CA LEU A 54 -2.97 4.08 -5.83
C LEU A 54 -4.45 3.76 -5.64
N ARG A 55 -5.32 4.76 -5.46
CA ARG A 55 -6.76 4.55 -5.26
C ARG A 55 -7.40 3.80 -6.43
N GLN A 56 -6.97 4.04 -7.66
CA GLN A 56 -7.50 3.38 -8.84
C GLN A 56 -7.07 1.90 -8.90
N GLY A 57 -5.80 1.59 -8.61
CA GLY A 57 -5.23 0.25 -8.71
C GLY A 57 -5.25 -0.58 -7.43
N TRP A 58 -5.59 0.01 -6.27
CA TRP A 58 -5.35 -0.60 -4.96
C TRP A 58 -5.97 -1.98 -4.80
N ASN A 59 -7.18 -2.20 -5.34
CA ASN A 59 -7.86 -3.48 -5.21
C ASN A 59 -7.14 -4.62 -5.96
N ASP A 60 -6.33 -4.30 -6.97
CA ASP A 60 -5.60 -5.26 -7.79
C ASP A 60 -4.24 -5.65 -7.17
N VAL A 61 -3.76 -4.89 -6.17
CA VAL A 61 -2.52 -5.19 -5.46
C VAL A 61 -2.73 -6.41 -4.53
N PRO A 62 -1.83 -7.42 -4.56
CA PRO A 62 -1.85 -8.54 -3.63
C PRO A 62 -1.82 -8.11 -2.15
N ASP A 63 -2.57 -8.79 -1.29
CA ASP A 63 -2.74 -8.38 0.12
C ASP A 63 -1.45 -8.46 0.95
N ASP A 64 -0.52 -9.33 0.58
CA ASP A 64 0.82 -9.44 1.16
C ASP A 64 1.67 -8.21 0.81
N ILE A 65 1.70 -7.79 -0.46
CA ILE A 65 2.38 -6.55 -0.89
C ILE A 65 1.76 -5.32 -0.22
N LYS A 66 0.42 -5.23 -0.16
CA LYS A 66 -0.26 -4.14 0.58
C LYS A 66 0.21 -4.07 2.02
N SER A 67 0.30 -5.22 2.70
CA SER A 67 0.68 -5.26 4.11
C SER A 67 2.14 -4.83 4.29
N TYR A 68 3.04 -5.36 3.47
CA TYR A 68 4.45 -5.00 3.48
C TYR A 68 4.66 -3.50 3.25
N CYS A 69 4.11 -2.93 2.18
CA CYS A 69 4.34 -1.52 1.87
C CYS A 69 3.68 -0.54 2.85
N ILE A 70 2.56 -0.93 3.48
CA ILE A 70 1.98 -0.14 4.58
C ILE A 70 2.89 -0.18 5.82
N GLU A 71 3.56 -1.31 6.08
CA GLU A 71 4.51 -1.42 7.19
C GLU A 71 5.80 -0.66 6.88
N ASP A 72 6.37 -0.84 5.69
CA ASP A 72 7.57 -0.15 5.22
C ASP A 72 7.43 1.38 5.27
N SER A 73 6.33 1.91 4.75
CA SER A 73 6.06 3.36 4.80
C SER A 73 5.89 3.93 6.22
N ARG A 74 5.67 3.08 7.24
CA ARG A 74 5.61 3.50 8.65
C ARG A 74 6.94 3.35 9.37
N ASP A 75 7.75 2.38 8.96
CA ASP A 75 9.03 2.07 9.57
C ASP A 75 10.20 2.84 8.92
N GLY A 76 9.97 3.44 7.75
CA GLY A 76 10.92 4.28 7.03
C GLY A 76 11.34 5.55 7.79
N ILE A 77 12.41 6.18 7.29
CA ILE A 77 12.89 7.47 7.80
C ILE A 77 12.06 8.58 7.17
N GLY A 78 11.08 9.10 7.90
CA GLY A 78 10.27 10.24 7.45
C GLY A 78 8.80 10.14 7.87
N LEU A 79 8.00 11.05 7.34
CA LEU A 79 6.54 10.91 7.41
C LEU A 79 6.07 10.00 6.26
N PRO A 80 5.07 9.13 6.48
CA PRO A 80 4.49 8.34 5.41
C PRO A 80 3.92 9.23 4.29
N SER A 81 4.18 8.87 3.04
CA SER A 81 3.69 9.58 1.85
C SER A 81 3.10 8.61 0.83
N TYR A 82 2.24 9.11 -0.06
CA TYR A 82 1.68 8.33 -1.16
C TYR A 82 2.73 8.04 -2.23
N SER A 83 3.69 8.94 -2.46
CA SER A 83 4.84 8.68 -3.33
C SER A 83 5.65 7.47 -2.87
N MET A 84 5.96 7.36 -1.57
CA MET A 84 6.70 6.21 -1.02
C MET A 84 5.89 4.92 -1.10
N LEU A 85 4.58 4.99 -0.81
CA LEU A 85 3.71 3.82 -0.90
C LEU A 85 3.54 3.34 -2.35
N GLU A 86 3.40 4.26 -3.31
CA GLU A 86 3.32 3.92 -4.73
C GLU A 86 4.62 3.30 -5.23
N LEU A 87 5.77 3.88 -4.87
CA LEU A 87 7.07 3.33 -5.21
C LEU A 87 7.23 1.90 -4.69
N CYS A 88 6.94 1.66 -3.41
CA CYS A 88 7.02 0.31 -2.83
C CYS A 88 6.10 -0.67 -3.55
N VAL A 89 4.84 -0.29 -3.81
CA VAL A 89 3.87 -1.17 -4.49
C VAL A 89 4.35 -1.50 -5.90
N SER A 90 4.82 -0.52 -6.65
CA SER A 90 5.32 -0.70 -8.01
C SER A 90 6.53 -1.64 -8.03
N ASP A 91 7.51 -1.38 -7.17
CA ASP A 91 8.75 -2.16 -7.07
C ASP A 91 8.47 -3.61 -6.66
N GLU A 92 7.62 -3.84 -5.65
CA GLU A 92 7.30 -5.19 -5.17
C GLU A 92 6.46 -5.99 -6.19
N VAL A 93 5.55 -5.33 -6.91
CA VAL A 93 4.77 -5.96 -7.99
C VAL A 93 5.69 -6.37 -9.15
N GLU A 94 6.68 -5.54 -9.50
CA GLU A 94 7.69 -5.88 -10.51
C GLU A 94 8.62 -7.00 -10.03
N ALA A 95 9.18 -6.86 -8.82
CA ALA A 95 10.15 -7.78 -8.24
C ALA A 95 9.56 -9.17 -7.97
N ALA A 96 8.23 -9.29 -7.78
CA ALA A 96 7.54 -10.57 -7.62
C ALA A 96 7.86 -11.58 -8.74
N ASN A 97 8.29 -11.12 -9.91
CA ASN A 97 8.68 -11.98 -11.02
C ASN A 97 10.16 -11.83 -11.43
N ASN A 98 10.91 -10.88 -10.86
CA ASN A 98 12.26 -10.56 -11.32
C ASN A 98 13.13 -9.90 -10.23
N VAL A 99 13.68 -10.73 -9.34
CA VAL A 99 14.61 -10.26 -8.31
C VAL A 99 15.97 -9.95 -8.94
N SER A 100 16.36 -8.69 -8.87
CA SER A 100 17.66 -8.22 -9.38
C SER A 100 18.80 -8.58 -8.42
N THR A 101 19.99 -8.75 -8.97
CA THR A 101 21.23 -8.88 -8.20
C THR A 101 22.12 -7.66 -8.43
N PHE A 102 22.71 -7.16 -7.35
CA PHE A 102 23.64 -6.05 -7.41
C PHE A 102 24.96 -6.43 -8.12
N SER A 103 25.48 -5.55 -8.99
CA SER A 103 26.75 -5.71 -9.71
C SER A 103 27.54 -4.40 -9.74
N PHE A 104 28.86 -4.49 -9.55
CA PHE A 104 29.81 -3.39 -9.80
C PHE A 104 30.51 -3.50 -11.16
N ASP A 105 30.33 -4.63 -11.86
CA ASP A 105 30.97 -4.95 -13.13
C ASP A 105 30.28 -4.30 -14.35
#